data_AF-A0A3D5AU38-F1
#
_entry.id   AF-A0A3D5AU38-F1
#
_cell.length_a   1.000
_cell.length_b   1.000
_cell.length_c   1.000
_cell.angle_alpha   90.00
_cell.angle_beta   90.00
_cell.angle_gamma   90.00
#
_symmetry.space_group_name_H-M   'P 1'
#
loop_
_entity.id
_entity.type
_entity.pdbx_description
1 polymer ?
#
loop_
_entity_poly.entity_id
_entity_poly.type
_entity_poly.pdbx_seq_one_letter_code
_entity_poly.pdbx_strand_id
1 'polypeptide(L)'
;PLAMAYAGHQFGHFVPQLGDGRAIWLGELRAPDGSRFDVQLKGSGRTAFSRGGDGRAALGPVLREYLVSEAMARLGVPTTRALAAVATGEEGARER
;
A
#
# COMPACT_ATOMS: atom_id res chain seq x y z
N PRO A 1 4.87 -13.75 4.19
CA PRO A 1 4.71 -12.28 4.22
C PRO A 1 6.06 -11.57 4.38
N LEU A 2 6.37 -10.58 3.52
CA LEU A 2 7.61 -9.81 3.59
C LEU A 2 7.37 -8.33 3.26
N ALA A 3 8.25 -7.47 3.74
CA ALA A 3 8.32 -6.07 3.36
C ALA A 3 9.53 -5.89 2.43
N MET A 4 9.35 -5.25 1.27
CA MET A 4 10.44 -5.07 0.31
C MET A 4 11.32 -3.89 0.69
N ALA A 5 12.63 -4.05 0.49
CA ALA A 5 13.60 -2.96 0.57
C ALA A 5 13.72 -2.29 -0.80
N TYR A 6 13.73 -0.96 -0.82
CA TYR A 6 14.05 -0.18 -2.02
C TYR A 6 14.65 1.18 -1.61
N ALA A 7 15.16 1.93 -2.58
CA ALA A 7 15.69 3.28 -2.43
C ALA A 7 15.06 4.20 -3.49
N GLY A 8 15.26 5.51 -3.40
CA GLY A 8 14.71 6.41 -4.42
C GLY A 8 15.03 7.88 -4.19
N HIS A 9 14.81 8.70 -5.22
CA HIS A 9 14.92 10.15 -5.10
C HIS A 9 13.59 10.73 -4.62
N GLN A 10 13.60 11.47 -3.50
CA GLN A 10 12.45 12.22 -3.01
C GLN A 10 12.77 13.71 -3.12
N PHE A 11 11.93 14.46 -3.84
CA PHE A 11 12.11 15.90 -4.06
C PHE A 11 13.50 16.27 -4.60
N GLY A 12 14.05 15.46 -5.51
CA GLY A 12 15.36 15.69 -6.12
C GLY A 12 16.56 15.16 -5.33
N HIS A 13 16.37 14.70 -4.09
CA HIS A 13 17.45 14.17 -3.26
C HIS A 13 17.41 12.65 -3.18
N PHE A 14 18.55 11.99 -3.33
CA PHE A 14 18.65 10.55 -3.17
C PHE A 14 18.45 10.15 -1.70
N VAL A 15 17.49 9.26 -1.45
CA VAL A 15 17.26 8.61 -0.16
C VAL A 15 17.73 7.16 -0.27
N PRO A 16 18.86 6.80 0.38
CA PRO A 16 19.50 5.49 0.19
C PRO A 16 18.70 4.33 0.78
N GLN A 17 17.75 4.61 1.67
CA GLN A 17 16.91 3.60 2.28
C GLN A 17 15.46 4.08 2.40
N LEU A 18 14.62 3.43 1.59
CA LEU A 18 13.17 3.42 1.71
C LEU A 18 12.77 1.97 2.04
N GLY A 19 11.70 1.48 1.40
CA GLY A 19 11.11 0.18 1.65
C GLY A 19 9.64 0.29 2.00
N ASP A 20 8.98 -0.86 2.07
CA ASP A 20 7.56 -0.97 2.42
C ASP A 20 7.35 -0.60 3.90
N GLY A 21 7.31 0.70 4.20
CA GLY A 21 7.24 1.19 5.57
C GLY A 21 5.87 1.04 6.25
N ARG A 22 4.83 0.68 5.49
CA ARG A 22 3.46 0.44 5.97
C ARG A 22 2.70 -0.56 5.11
N ALA A 23 3.43 -1.41 4.37
CA ALA A 23 2.84 -2.40 3.50
C ALA A 23 3.56 -3.74 3.73
N ILE A 24 2.87 -4.83 3.47
CA ILE A 24 3.47 -6.16 3.44
C ILE A 24 2.95 -6.90 2.22
N TRP A 25 3.85 -7.55 1.48
CA TRP A 25 3.50 -8.51 0.44
C TRP A 25 3.09 -9.81 1.13
N LEU A 26 1.80 -10.13 1.03
CA LEU A 26 1.23 -11.36 1.57
C LEU A 26 1.62 -12.57 0.72
N GLY A 27 1.69 -12.37 -0.60
CA GLY A 27 2.06 -13.36 -1.59
C GLY A 27 1.48 -13.03 -2.96
N GLU A 28 1.56 -13.98 -3.88
CA GLU A 28 1.06 -13.85 -5.24
C GLU A 28 -0.12 -14.81 -5.47
N LEU A 29 -1.16 -14.33 -6.15
CA LEU A 29 -2.28 -15.12 -6.61
C LEU A 29 -2.14 -15.40 -8.11
N ARG A 30 -2.52 -16.61 -8.52
CA ARG A 30 -2.66 -16.98 -9.92
C ARG A 30 -4.12 -17.00 -10.29
N ALA A 31 -4.51 -16.19 -11.28
CA ALA A 31 -5.87 -16.16 -11.79
C ALA A 31 -6.14 -17.31 -12.79
N PRO A 32 -7.41 -17.63 -13.09
CA PRO A 32 -7.76 -18.71 -14.02
C PRO A 32 -7.21 -18.53 -15.44
N ASP A 33 -7.01 -17.29 -15.89
CA ASP A 33 -6.39 -16.96 -17.18
C ASP A 33 -4.86 -17.09 -17.18
N GLY A 34 -4.28 -17.50 -16.05
CA GLY A 34 -2.84 -17.67 -15.87
C GLY A 34 -2.09 -16.40 -15.46
N SER A 35 -2.77 -15.25 -15.39
CA SER A 35 -2.16 -14.01 -14.89
C SER A 35 -1.82 -14.12 -13.40
N ARG A 36 -0.85 -13.31 -12.96
CA ARG A 36 -0.34 -13.28 -11.60
C ARG A 36 -0.58 -11.92 -10.98
N PHE A 37 -1.03 -11.91 -9.73
CA PHE A 37 -1.34 -10.71 -8.97
C PHE A 37 -0.67 -10.74 -7.62
N ASP A 38 0.14 -9.73 -7.34
CA ASP A 38 0.64 -9.50 -5.99
C ASP A 38 -0.49 -9.05 -5.06
N VAL A 39 -0.53 -9.63 -3.87
CA VAL A 39 -1.40 -9.18 -2.78
C VAL A 39 -0.55 -8.43 -1.78
N GLN A 40 -0.66 -7.10 -1.80
CA GLN A 40 -0.08 -6.24 -0.77
C GLN A 40 -1.16 -5.74 0.19
N LEU A 41 -0.91 -5.88 1.48
CA LEU A 41 -1.75 -5.31 2.53
C LEU A 41 -1.12 -4.01 3.01
N LYS A 42 -1.75 -2.88 2.67
CA LYS A 42 -1.34 -1.53 3.08
C LYS A 42 -2.02 -1.13 4.39
N GLY A 43 -1.26 -0.51 5.29
CA GLY A 43 -1.68 -0.26 6.67
C GLY A 43 -1.51 -1.49 7.58
N SER A 44 -0.66 -2.45 7.21
CA SER A 44 -0.41 -3.70 7.93
C SER A 44 0.32 -3.53 9.27
N GLY A 45 0.74 -2.30 9.61
CA GLY A 45 1.55 -2.01 10.77
C GLY A 45 3.02 -1.78 10.42
N ARG A 46 3.85 -1.70 11.46
CA ARG A 46 5.27 -1.36 11.32
C ARG A 46 6.05 -2.48 10.65
N THR A 47 7.05 -2.09 9.87
CA THR A 47 8.06 -2.95 9.27
C THR A 47 9.45 -2.42 9.60
N ALA A 48 10.50 -3.13 9.18
CA ALA A 48 11.88 -2.64 9.29
C ALA A 48 12.11 -1.31 8.54
N PHE A 49 11.20 -0.91 7.65
CA PHE A 49 11.31 0.27 6.79
C PHE A 49 10.39 1.44 7.20
N SER A 50 9.70 1.37 8.35
CA SER A 50 8.72 2.39 8.77
C SER A 50 9.29 3.75 9.13
N ARG A 51 10.61 3.88 9.35
CA ARG A 51 11.33 5.16 9.58
C ARG A 51 10.66 6.11 10.59
N GLY A 52 10.10 5.55 11.67
CA GLY A 52 9.41 6.31 12.73
C GLY A 52 7.89 6.43 12.59
N GLY A 53 7.32 6.05 11.44
CA GLY A 53 5.86 5.93 11.28
C GLY A 53 5.28 4.73 12.04
N ASP A 54 3.98 4.81 12.35
CA ASP A 54 3.22 3.75 13.01
C ASP A 54 2.87 2.56 12.08
N GLY A 55 3.11 2.71 10.78
CA GLY A 55 2.84 1.70 9.77
C GLY A 55 1.35 1.48 9.48
N ARG A 56 0.46 2.33 10.00
CA ARG A 56 -0.99 2.25 9.79
C ARG A 56 -1.43 3.17 8.65
N ALA A 57 -2.68 2.99 8.22
CA ALA A 57 -3.30 3.81 7.20
C ALA A 57 -4.65 4.33 7.70
N ALA A 58 -4.85 5.64 7.65
CA ALA A 58 -6.14 6.24 7.97
C ALA A 58 -7.19 5.85 6.91
N LEU A 59 -8.45 5.69 7.36
CA LEU A 59 -9.54 5.20 6.50
C LEU A 59 -9.79 6.09 5.27
N GLY A 60 -9.76 7.42 5.44
CA GLY A 60 -9.98 8.37 4.33
C GLY A 60 -9.03 8.17 3.15
N PRO A 61 -7.69 8.19 3.37
CA PRO A 61 -6.71 7.86 2.35
C PRO A 61 -6.89 6.48 1.71
N VAL A 62 -7.25 5.44 2.49
CA VAL A 62 -7.49 4.08 1.97
C VAL A 62 -8.68 4.07 1.01
N LEU A 63 -9.80 4.68 1.40
CA LEU A 63 -10.99 4.76 0.55
C LEU A 63 -10.73 5.56 -0.73
N ARG A 64 -9.97 6.65 -0.64
CA ARG A 64 -9.60 7.45 -1.80
C ARG A 64 -8.74 6.65 -2.78
N GLU A 65 -7.75 5.91 -2.29
CA GLU A 65 -6.92 5.04 -3.12
C GLU A 65 -7.75 3.94 -3.79
N TYR A 66 -8.65 3.28 -3.05
CA TYR A 66 -9.59 2.30 -3.61
C TYR A 66 -10.41 2.88 -4.77
N LEU A 67 -11.07 4.01 -4.54
CA LEU A 67 -11.95 4.64 -5.53
C LEU A 67 -11.19 5.09 -6.78
N VAL A 68 -10.02 5.71 -6.60
CA VAL A 68 -9.21 6.20 -7.73
C VAL A 68 -8.63 5.05 -8.54
N SER A 69 -8.09 4.01 -7.89
CA SER A 69 -7.56 2.81 -8.56
C SER A 69 -8.63 2.14 -9.42
N GLU A 70 -9.81 1.88 -8.87
CA GLU A 70 -10.86 1.17 -9.62
C GLU A 70 -11.50 2.07 -10.71
N ALA A 71 -11.61 3.38 -10.47
CA ALA A 71 -12.04 4.32 -11.51
C ALA A 71 -11.06 4.37 -12.68
N MET A 72 -9.75 4.47 -12.42
CA MET A 72 -8.72 4.43 -13.46
C MET A 72 -8.76 3.14 -14.27
N ALA A 73 -8.88 1.99 -13.59
CA ALA A 73 -9.00 0.69 -14.25
C ALA A 73 -10.24 0.64 -15.16
N ARG A 74 -11.39 1.17 -14.70
CA ARG A 74 -12.63 1.22 -15.49
C ARG A 74 -12.54 2.15 -16.71
N LEU A 75 -11.74 3.20 -16.60
CA LEU A 75 -11.43 4.14 -17.69
C LEU A 75 -10.35 3.61 -18.65
N GLY A 76 -9.80 2.41 -18.41
CA GLY A 76 -8.76 1.81 -19.26
C GLY A 76 -7.36 2.38 -19.04
N VAL A 77 -7.15 3.11 -17.94
CA VAL A 77 -5.82 3.62 -17.56
C VAL A 77 -5.09 2.56 -16.72
N PRO A 78 -3.88 2.12 -17.12
CA PRO A 78 -3.10 1.16 -16.33
C PRO A 78 -2.87 1.66 -14.90
N THR A 79 -3.17 0.82 -13.92
CA THR A 79 -3.12 1.18 -12.49
C THR A 79 -3.07 -0.08 -11.63
N THR A 80 -2.68 0.07 -10.37
CA THR A 80 -2.86 -0.98 -9.36
C THR A 80 -4.35 -1.16 -9.06
N ARG A 81 -4.75 -2.39 -8.74
CA ARG A 81 -6.13 -2.74 -8.40
C ARG A 81 -6.33 -2.75 -6.89
N ALA A 82 -7.53 -2.42 -6.44
CA ALA A 82 -7.90 -2.44 -5.03
C ALA A 82 -8.84 -3.60 -4.75
N LEU A 83 -8.35 -4.62 -4.03
CA LEU A 83 -9.12 -5.82 -3.74
C LEU A 83 -10.18 -5.58 -2.65
N ALA A 84 -9.80 -4.93 -1.54
CA ALA A 84 -10.67 -4.66 -0.41
C ALA A 84 -10.16 -3.48 0.43
N ALA A 85 -11.07 -2.85 1.17
CA ALA A 85 -10.76 -1.92 2.25
C ALA A 85 -11.43 -2.42 3.54
N VAL A 86 -10.66 -2.50 4.62
CA VAL A 86 -11.12 -3.03 5.92
C VAL A 86 -10.87 -2.00 7.00
N ALA A 87 -11.92 -1.64 7.76
CA ALA A 87 -11.79 -0.79 8.94
C ALA A 87 -11.41 -1.65 10.15
N THR A 88 -10.48 -1.17 10.98
CA THR A 88 -10.06 -1.88 12.20
C THR A 88 -10.95 -1.60 13.42
N GLY A 89 -11.77 -0.53 13.34
CA GLY A 89 -12.55 -0.03 14.48
C GLY A 89 -11.72 0.74 15.52
N GLU A 90 -10.40 0.83 15.33
CA GLU A 90 -9.51 1.58 16.23
C GLU A 90 -9.58 3.08 15.94
N GLU A 91 -9.58 3.90 16.99
CA GLU A 91 -9.43 5.34 16.85
C GLU A 91 -7.96 5.68 16.53
N GLY A 92 -7.70 6.13 15.30
CA GLY A 92 -6.38 6.59 14.89
C GLY A 92 -6.01 7.94 15.49
N ALA A 93 -4.71 8.19 15.68
CA ALA A 93 -4.20 9.51 16.01
C ALA A 93 -4.60 10.50 14.90
N ARG A 94 -5.34 11.54 15.26
CA ARG A 94 -5.68 12.66 14.38
C ARG A 94 -4.68 13.79 14.63
N GLU A 95 -4.18 14.41 13.57
CA GLU A 95 -3.57 15.74 13.70
C GLU A 95 -4.63 16.70 14.27
N ARG A 96 -4.25 17.45 15.30
CA ARG A 96 -5.07 18.54 15.83
C ARG A 96 -4.94 19.77 14.96
#